data_AF-A6WUU5-F1
#
_entry.id   AF-A6WUU5-F1
#
_cell.length_a   1.000
_cell.length_b   1.000
_cell.length_c   1.000
_cell.angle_alpha   90.00
_cell.angle_beta   90.00
_cell.angle_gamma   90.00
#
_symmetry.space_group_name_H-M   'P 1'
#
loop_
_entity.id
_entity.type
_entity.pdbx_description
1 polymer ?
#
loop_
_entity_poly.entity_id
_entity_poly.type
_entity_poly.pdbx_seq_one_letter_code
_entity_poly.pdbx_strand_id
1 'polypeptide(L)'
;MKTNRISFQGEAGANSDTACRNMFPDMEPLPCPTFEDAFNAVETGAADLAMIPIENTLAGRVADIHYLLPLADMHIIGEYFLPIHFQLMVLPGVKREEIKTVHSHVHALGQCRNVIRQNGWKGVIAGDTAGAARLVADMKDRSMAALAPSLAAELYGLDILEENVEDSEDNVTRFVVLSKNKQWAQRPENGERIVTTFVFRVRNVPAALYKALGGFATNGINMTKLESYQIGGRFIATQFYADVEGHPEDANLQLALEELRFFTKEVRILGVYKGSDIRDTHLLAAE
;
A
#
# COMPACT_ATOMS: atom_id res chain seq x y z
N MET A 1 -18.61 -3.10 19.85
CA MET A 1 -19.30 -3.82 18.75
C MET A 1 -18.41 -3.73 17.53
N LYS A 2 -18.35 -4.77 16.69
CA LYS A 2 -17.72 -4.66 15.36
C LYS A 2 -18.61 -3.78 14.48
N THR A 3 -18.00 -2.85 13.77
CA THR A 3 -18.68 -1.91 12.86
C THR A 3 -18.85 -2.48 11.46
N ASN A 4 -18.11 -3.53 11.11
CA ASN A 4 -18.02 -4.10 9.76
C ASN A 4 -17.50 -3.10 8.71
N ARG A 5 -16.77 -2.06 9.14
CA ARG A 5 -16.19 -1.05 8.25
C ARG A 5 -14.68 -1.18 8.15
N ILE A 6 -14.15 -0.93 6.96
CA ILE A 6 -12.70 -0.87 6.69
C ILE A 6 -12.33 0.49 6.13
N SER A 7 -11.53 1.27 6.87
CA SER A 7 -11.15 2.61 6.44
C SER A 7 -10.03 2.59 5.40
N PHE A 8 -10.05 3.56 4.50
CA PHE A 8 -8.97 3.77 3.53
C PHE A 8 -8.87 5.26 3.18
N GLN A 9 -7.71 5.70 2.70
CA GLN A 9 -7.54 7.06 2.20
C GLN A 9 -7.94 7.17 0.72
N GLY A 10 -8.77 8.16 0.39
CA GLY A 10 -9.20 8.49 -0.97
C GLY A 10 -10.72 8.55 -1.13
N GLU A 11 -11.18 8.75 -2.36
CA GLU A 11 -12.59 8.69 -2.72
C GLU A 11 -13.06 7.26 -3.06
N ALA A 12 -14.38 7.02 -3.04
CA ALA A 12 -14.97 5.75 -3.48
C ALA A 12 -14.62 5.50 -4.96
N GLY A 13 -14.23 4.26 -5.28
CA GLY A 13 -13.71 3.88 -6.60
C GLY A 13 -12.20 3.99 -6.76
N ALA A 14 -11.46 4.43 -5.73
CA ALA A 14 -10.00 4.44 -5.74
C ALA A 14 -9.42 3.01 -5.66
N ASN A 15 -8.12 2.87 -5.95
CA ASN A 15 -7.44 1.56 -5.82
C ASN A 15 -7.50 0.99 -4.40
N SER A 16 -7.46 1.85 -3.38
CA SER A 16 -7.62 1.42 -1.98
C SER A 16 -9.02 0.88 -1.69
N ASP A 17 -10.06 1.42 -2.34
CA ASP A 17 -11.43 0.89 -2.27
C ASP A 17 -11.50 -0.50 -2.92
N THR A 18 -10.93 -0.65 -4.11
CA THR A 18 -10.79 -1.95 -4.79
C THR A 18 -10.06 -2.98 -3.90
N ALA A 19 -8.96 -2.59 -3.26
CA ALA A 19 -8.24 -3.47 -2.34
C ALA A 19 -9.11 -3.91 -1.14
N CYS A 20 -9.89 -3.00 -0.56
CA CYS A 20 -10.85 -3.34 0.49
C CYS A 20 -11.86 -4.39 0.02
N ARG A 21 -12.50 -4.16 -1.13
CA ARG A 21 -13.55 -5.04 -1.67
C ARG A 21 -13.03 -6.40 -2.09
N ASN A 22 -11.81 -6.46 -2.63
CA ASN A 22 -11.22 -7.72 -3.07
C ASN A 22 -10.85 -8.61 -1.87
N MET A 23 -10.25 -8.03 -0.83
CA MET A 23 -9.77 -8.80 0.34
C MET A 23 -10.86 -9.04 1.38
N PHE A 24 -11.80 -8.11 1.52
CA PHE A 24 -12.89 -8.14 2.50
C PHE A 24 -14.23 -7.82 1.82
N PRO A 25 -14.75 -8.72 0.96
CA PRO A 25 -15.97 -8.46 0.16
C PRO A 25 -17.23 -8.21 1.00
N ASP A 26 -17.26 -8.71 2.22
CA ASP A 26 -18.39 -8.57 3.14
C ASP A 26 -18.32 -7.32 4.04
N MET A 27 -17.23 -6.54 3.96
CA MET A 27 -17.05 -5.30 4.73
C MET A 27 -17.45 -4.07 3.92
N GLU A 28 -17.88 -3.02 4.61
CA GLU A 28 -18.19 -1.72 3.99
C GLU A 28 -16.93 -0.83 3.98
N PRO A 29 -16.39 -0.46 2.80
CA PRO A 29 -15.28 0.48 2.72
C PRO A 29 -15.68 1.87 3.24
N LEU A 30 -14.84 2.47 4.07
CA LEU A 30 -15.03 3.79 4.66
C LEU A 30 -13.98 4.78 4.10
N PRO A 31 -14.34 5.59 3.09
CA PRO A 31 -13.45 6.60 2.52
C PRO A 31 -13.05 7.65 3.57
N CYS A 32 -11.78 7.99 3.61
CA CYS A 32 -11.20 9.00 4.49
C CYS A 32 -10.33 9.97 3.68
N PRO A 33 -10.31 11.28 3.99
CA PRO A 33 -9.60 12.24 3.15
C PRO A 33 -8.07 12.12 3.28
N THR A 34 -7.57 11.74 4.46
CA THR A 34 -6.13 11.56 4.72
C THR A 34 -5.83 10.16 5.30
N PHE A 35 -4.56 9.77 5.31
CA PHE A 35 -4.14 8.54 5.97
C PHE A 35 -4.34 8.65 7.48
N GLU A 36 -4.03 9.80 8.07
CA GLU A 36 -4.27 10.10 9.48
C GLU A 36 -5.73 9.87 9.88
N ASP A 37 -6.67 10.30 9.04
CA ASP A 37 -8.10 10.05 9.26
C ASP A 37 -8.46 8.57 9.16
N ALA A 38 -7.88 7.84 8.21
CA ALA A 38 -8.09 6.39 8.08
C ALA A 38 -7.58 5.62 9.32
N PHE A 39 -6.43 6.03 9.87
CA PHE A 39 -5.92 5.51 11.15
C PHE A 39 -6.86 5.88 12.30
N ASN A 40 -7.22 7.15 12.42
CA ASN A 40 -8.09 7.62 13.49
C ASN A 40 -9.46 6.92 13.48
N ALA A 41 -9.98 6.54 12.31
CA ALA A 41 -11.20 5.75 12.20
C ALA A 41 -11.08 4.39 12.92
N VAL A 42 -9.94 3.72 12.85
CA VAL A 42 -9.70 2.48 13.61
C VAL A 42 -9.49 2.76 15.09
N GLU A 43 -8.73 3.81 15.42
CA GLU A 43 -8.41 4.17 16.81
C GLU A 43 -9.67 4.46 17.63
N THR A 44 -10.61 5.22 17.03
CA THR A 44 -11.89 5.63 17.63
C THR A 44 -12.97 4.53 17.56
N GLY A 45 -12.70 3.42 16.87
CA GLY A 45 -13.66 2.34 16.66
C GLY A 45 -14.75 2.67 15.64
N ALA A 46 -14.55 3.67 14.78
CA ALA A 46 -15.42 3.93 13.63
C ALA A 46 -15.23 2.88 12.52
N ALA A 47 -14.03 2.31 12.39
CA ALA A 47 -13.73 1.19 11.51
C ALA A 47 -13.07 0.05 12.30
N ASP A 48 -13.28 -1.19 11.86
CA ASP A 48 -12.66 -2.36 12.48
C ASP A 48 -11.22 -2.57 11.98
N LEU A 49 -10.96 -2.18 10.73
CA LEU A 49 -9.70 -2.34 10.01
C LEU A 49 -9.37 -1.08 9.20
N ALA A 50 -8.10 -0.92 8.82
CA ALA A 50 -7.70 0.03 7.78
C ALA A 50 -6.89 -0.66 6.67
N MET A 51 -7.13 -0.27 5.42
CA MET A 51 -6.38 -0.70 4.24
C MET A 51 -5.44 0.42 3.80
N ILE A 52 -4.13 0.25 4.02
CA ILE A 52 -3.14 1.31 3.82
C ILE A 52 -2.10 0.90 2.76
N PRO A 53 -1.99 1.62 1.62
CA PRO A 53 -0.91 1.40 0.66
C PRO A 53 0.41 1.89 1.23
N ILE A 54 1.43 1.05 1.18
CA ILE A 54 2.77 1.38 1.73
C ILE A 54 3.85 1.45 0.66
N GLU A 55 3.65 0.78 -0.47
CA GLU A 55 4.67 0.64 -1.51
C GLU A 55 4.00 0.39 -2.87
N ASN A 56 4.54 1.02 -3.90
CA ASN A 56 4.14 0.84 -5.30
C ASN A 56 5.40 0.65 -6.16
N THR A 57 5.36 -0.29 -7.11
CA THR A 57 6.54 -0.63 -7.94
C THR A 57 7.05 0.54 -8.78
N LEU A 58 6.18 1.45 -9.21
CA LEU A 58 6.54 2.57 -10.10
C LEU A 58 6.66 3.93 -9.38
N ALA A 59 5.98 4.12 -8.25
CA ALA A 59 5.97 5.36 -7.48
C ALA A 59 6.76 5.29 -6.17
N GLY A 60 7.24 4.10 -5.77
CA GLY A 60 7.97 3.90 -4.52
C GLY A 60 7.06 3.99 -3.29
N ARG A 61 7.46 4.76 -2.29
CA ARG A 61 6.71 4.90 -1.03
C ARG A 61 5.40 5.65 -1.25
N VAL A 62 4.33 5.17 -0.62
CA VAL A 62 2.99 5.79 -0.73
C VAL A 62 2.63 6.51 0.58
N ALA A 63 2.21 5.78 1.61
CA ALA A 63 2.01 6.34 2.95
C ALA A 63 3.33 6.36 3.73
N ASP A 64 3.52 7.37 4.59
CA ASP A 64 4.63 7.38 5.56
C ASP A 64 4.31 6.49 6.77
N ILE A 65 4.15 5.19 6.51
CA ILE A 65 3.81 4.17 7.51
C ILE A 65 4.83 4.14 8.66
N HIS A 66 6.07 4.53 8.38
CA HIS A 66 7.19 4.63 9.33
C HIS A 66 6.97 5.70 10.38
N TYR A 67 6.21 6.73 10.04
CA TYR A 67 5.82 7.78 10.96
C TYR A 67 4.49 7.45 11.64
N LEU A 68 3.47 7.06 10.87
CA LEU A 68 2.11 6.87 11.37
C LEU A 68 1.96 5.64 12.26
N LEU A 69 2.41 4.47 11.81
CA LEU A 69 2.18 3.22 12.51
C LEU A 69 2.89 3.16 13.86
N PRO A 70 4.13 3.69 14.02
CA PRO A 70 4.75 3.69 15.33
C PRO A 70 4.06 4.56 16.39
N LEU A 71 3.30 5.57 15.98
CA LEU A 71 2.54 6.45 16.86
C LEU A 71 1.14 5.88 17.18
N ALA A 72 0.64 4.96 16.36
CA ALA A 72 -0.64 4.30 16.54
C ALA A 72 -0.51 3.05 17.45
N ASP A 73 -1.56 2.75 18.22
CA ASP A 73 -1.72 1.48 18.94
C ASP A 73 -2.37 0.44 18.02
N MET A 74 -1.70 0.18 16.89
CA MET A 74 -2.22 -0.69 15.83
C MET A 74 -1.18 -1.72 15.39
N HIS A 75 -1.70 -2.80 14.83
CA HIS A 75 -0.95 -3.95 14.37
C HIS A 75 -1.25 -4.28 12.93
N ILE A 76 -0.22 -4.70 12.19
CA ILE A 76 -0.41 -5.28 10.86
C ILE A 76 -0.90 -6.71 11.04
N ILE A 77 -2.07 -7.00 10.47
CA ILE A 77 -2.72 -8.32 10.53
C ILE A 77 -2.80 -9.02 9.17
N GLY A 78 -2.35 -8.36 8.10
CA GLY A 78 -2.33 -8.90 6.75
C GLY A 78 -1.70 -7.93 5.77
N GLU A 79 -1.47 -8.41 4.56
CA GLU A 79 -1.03 -7.62 3.42
C GLU A 79 -1.81 -8.02 2.17
N TYR A 80 -1.86 -7.12 1.20
CA TYR A 80 -2.53 -7.34 -0.08
C TYR A 80 -1.74 -6.70 -1.20
N PHE A 81 -1.66 -7.36 -2.35
CA PHE A 81 -0.99 -6.85 -3.53
C PHE A 81 -2.02 -6.68 -4.64
N LEU A 82 -2.17 -5.44 -5.11
CA LEU A 82 -3.12 -5.09 -6.16
C LEU A 82 -2.35 -4.73 -7.44
N PRO A 83 -2.51 -5.49 -8.53
CA PRO A 83 -2.14 -5.04 -9.87
C PRO A 83 -2.93 -3.78 -10.23
N ILE A 84 -2.22 -2.75 -10.69
CA ILE A 84 -2.79 -1.43 -10.96
C ILE A 84 -3.01 -1.29 -12.46
N HIS A 85 -4.27 -1.13 -12.82
CA HIS A 85 -4.71 -0.89 -14.20
C HIS A 85 -5.47 0.44 -14.28
N PHE A 86 -5.23 1.20 -15.35
CA PHE A 86 -5.95 2.44 -15.62
C PHE A 86 -6.90 2.25 -16.80
N GLN A 87 -8.15 2.65 -16.57
CA GLN A 87 -9.18 2.66 -17.59
C GLN A 87 -9.37 4.08 -18.09
N LEU A 88 -9.34 4.28 -19.41
CA LEU A 88 -9.71 5.55 -20.01
C LEU A 88 -11.24 5.62 -20.08
N MET A 89 -11.83 6.52 -19.30
CA MET A 89 -13.28 6.62 -19.17
C MET A 89 -13.82 8.01 -19.54
N VAL A 90 -15.04 8.00 -20.08
CA VAL A 90 -15.74 9.17 -20.62
C VAL A 90 -17.22 9.13 -20.26
N LEU A 91 -17.93 10.24 -20.49
CA LEU A 91 -19.39 10.24 -20.36
C LEU A 91 -20.03 9.27 -21.37
N PRO A 92 -21.22 8.72 -21.06
CA PRO A 92 -21.89 7.79 -21.94
C PRO A 92 -22.03 8.28 -23.39
N GLY A 93 -21.61 7.44 -24.34
CA GLY A 93 -21.69 7.73 -25.78
C GLY A 93 -20.75 8.84 -26.28
N VAL A 94 -19.74 9.26 -25.51
CA VAL A 94 -18.65 10.11 -26.00
C VAL A 94 -17.71 9.31 -26.87
N LYS A 95 -17.36 9.87 -28.03
CA LYS A 95 -16.39 9.28 -28.95
C LYS A 95 -14.97 9.80 -28.71
N ARG A 96 -13.98 9.03 -29.13
CA ARG A 96 -12.55 9.35 -28.95
C ARG A 96 -12.17 10.73 -29.50
N GLU A 97 -12.76 11.13 -30.61
CA GLU A 97 -12.45 12.40 -31.30
C GLU A 97 -12.95 13.64 -30.55
N GLU A 98 -13.86 13.47 -29.59
CA GLU A 98 -14.42 14.56 -28.80
C GLU A 98 -13.49 14.97 -27.64
N ILE A 99 -12.59 14.07 -27.22
CA ILE A 99 -11.71 14.24 -26.05
C ILE A 99 -10.62 15.25 -26.35
N LYS A 100 -10.39 16.18 -25.41
CA LYS A 100 -9.30 17.17 -25.44
C LYS A 100 -8.41 17.09 -24.22
N THR A 101 -8.99 16.78 -23.07
CA THR A 101 -8.28 16.77 -21.78
C THR A 101 -8.50 15.45 -21.07
N VAL A 102 -7.43 14.94 -20.45
CA VAL A 102 -7.45 13.72 -19.64
C VAL A 102 -7.08 14.10 -18.21
N HIS A 103 -8.00 13.83 -17.28
CA HIS A 103 -7.88 14.21 -15.87
C HIS A 103 -7.51 12.99 -15.03
N SER A 104 -6.50 13.11 -14.18
CA SER A 104 -6.16 12.07 -13.20
C SER A 104 -5.13 12.58 -12.19
N HIS A 105 -4.79 11.73 -11.22
CA HIS A 105 -3.66 11.99 -10.32
C HIS A 105 -2.33 12.08 -11.11
N VAL A 106 -1.38 12.88 -10.60
CA VAL A 106 -0.09 13.11 -11.28
C VAL A 106 0.69 11.81 -11.58
N HIS A 107 0.62 10.82 -10.69
CA HIS A 107 1.26 9.51 -10.92
C HIS A 107 0.58 8.72 -12.05
N ALA A 108 -0.76 8.73 -12.12
CA ALA A 108 -1.50 8.06 -13.17
C ALA A 108 -1.23 8.68 -14.54
N LEU A 109 -1.21 10.02 -14.62
CA LEU A 109 -0.80 10.73 -15.85
C LEU A 109 0.63 10.41 -16.27
N GLY A 110 1.53 10.22 -15.29
CA GLY A 110 2.91 9.81 -15.53
C GLY A 110 3.07 8.36 -16.00
N GLN A 111 2.08 7.51 -15.70
CA GLN A 111 2.04 6.08 -16.05
C GLN A 111 1.18 5.79 -17.30
N CYS A 112 0.52 6.79 -17.90
CA CYS A 112 -0.33 6.64 -19.08
C CYS A 112 0.06 7.67 -20.16
N ARG A 113 1.37 7.92 -20.34
CA ARG A 113 1.85 9.00 -21.23
C ARG A 113 1.67 8.64 -22.69
N ASN A 114 1.72 7.35 -23.02
CA ASN A 114 1.62 6.89 -24.41
C ASN A 114 0.25 7.21 -24.99
N VAL A 115 -0.84 6.80 -24.31
CA VAL A 115 -2.20 7.07 -24.78
C VAL A 115 -2.50 8.57 -24.88
N ILE A 116 -2.05 9.37 -23.89
CA ILE A 116 -2.25 10.83 -23.90
C ILE A 116 -1.55 11.47 -25.11
N ARG A 117 -0.29 11.10 -25.37
CA ARG A 117 0.51 11.67 -26.46
C ARG A 117 0.03 11.23 -27.84
N GLN A 118 -0.29 9.94 -28.01
CA GLN A 118 -0.73 9.37 -29.28
C GLN A 118 -2.02 10.03 -29.79
N ASN A 119 -2.91 10.42 -28.87
CA ASN A 119 -4.17 11.07 -29.21
C ASN A 119 -4.09 12.61 -29.17
N GLY A 120 -2.92 13.20 -28.88
CA GLY A 120 -2.75 14.65 -28.82
C GLY A 120 -3.52 15.33 -27.68
N TRP A 121 -3.87 14.60 -26.63
CA TRP A 121 -4.62 15.13 -25.48
C TRP A 121 -3.72 15.87 -24.50
N LYS A 122 -4.33 16.75 -23.70
CA LYS A 122 -3.66 17.43 -22.60
C LYS A 122 -3.98 16.75 -21.26
N GLY A 123 -2.94 16.28 -20.57
CA GLY A 123 -3.06 15.81 -19.19
C GLY A 123 -3.36 16.97 -18.22
N VAL A 124 -4.33 16.78 -17.32
CA VAL A 124 -4.74 17.74 -16.31
C VAL A 124 -4.72 17.07 -14.95
N ILE A 125 -4.02 17.68 -13.99
CA ILE A 125 -3.86 17.12 -12.64
C ILE A 125 -5.19 17.27 -11.90
N ALA A 126 -5.66 16.16 -11.35
CA ALA A 126 -6.75 16.07 -10.38
C ALA A 126 -6.23 15.64 -9.00
N GLY A 127 -7.07 15.79 -7.97
CA GLY A 127 -6.70 15.48 -6.58
C GLY A 127 -6.38 14.00 -6.36
N ASP A 128 -7.21 13.10 -6.91
CA ASP A 128 -6.94 11.67 -6.98
C ASP A 128 -7.58 11.07 -8.26
N THR A 129 -7.41 9.76 -8.50
CA THR A 129 -7.91 9.10 -9.71
C THR A 129 -9.43 8.90 -9.72
N ALA A 130 -10.03 8.54 -8.59
CA ALA A 130 -11.48 8.34 -8.49
C ALA A 130 -12.25 9.67 -8.52
N GLY A 131 -11.72 10.69 -7.86
CA GLY A 131 -12.19 12.07 -7.92
C GLY A 131 -12.06 12.67 -9.32
N ALA A 132 -11.12 12.21 -10.14
CA ALA A 132 -11.08 12.58 -11.57
C ALA A 132 -12.26 12.00 -12.35
N ALA A 133 -12.63 10.74 -12.10
CA ALA A 133 -13.83 10.12 -12.68
C ALA A 133 -15.10 10.86 -12.23
N ARG A 134 -15.24 11.10 -10.92
CA ARG A 134 -16.35 11.91 -10.37
C ARG A 134 -16.42 13.29 -11.02
N LEU A 135 -15.29 13.97 -11.16
CA LEU A 135 -15.21 15.28 -11.81
C LEU A 135 -15.76 15.25 -13.24
N VAL A 136 -15.41 14.24 -14.04
CA VAL A 136 -15.95 14.08 -15.40
C VAL A 136 -17.46 13.88 -15.38
N ALA A 137 -17.97 13.01 -14.49
CA ALA A 137 -19.39 12.75 -14.33
C ALA A 137 -20.18 14.00 -13.89
N ASP A 138 -19.63 14.78 -12.96
CA ASP A 138 -20.24 16.00 -12.41
C ASP A 138 -20.25 17.15 -13.41
N MET A 139 -19.12 17.39 -14.09
CA MET A 139 -18.95 18.51 -15.02
C MET A 139 -19.75 18.33 -16.32
N LYS A 140 -19.98 17.07 -16.74
CA LYS A 140 -20.71 16.72 -17.96
C LYS A 140 -20.16 17.36 -19.25
N ASP A 141 -18.89 17.73 -19.25
CA ASP A 141 -18.18 18.20 -20.45
C ASP A 141 -17.67 16.98 -21.24
N ARG A 142 -18.21 16.80 -22.44
CA ARG A 142 -17.88 15.68 -23.34
C ARG A 142 -16.41 15.67 -23.78
N SER A 143 -15.69 16.78 -23.63
CA SER A 143 -14.27 16.87 -23.99
C SER A 143 -13.31 16.46 -22.86
N MET A 144 -13.85 16.16 -21.67
CA MET A 144 -13.10 15.66 -20.52
C MET A 144 -13.19 14.13 -20.46
N ALA A 145 -12.03 13.49 -20.36
CA ALA A 145 -11.89 12.08 -20.01
C ALA A 145 -11.16 11.94 -18.67
N ALA A 146 -11.31 10.79 -18.02
CA ALA A 146 -10.57 10.45 -16.81
C ALA A 146 -9.76 9.17 -16.99
N LEU A 147 -8.66 9.06 -16.24
CA LEU A 147 -7.96 7.80 -16.00
C LEU A 147 -8.20 7.39 -14.56
N ALA A 148 -8.88 6.27 -14.36
CA ALA A 148 -9.20 5.76 -13.03
C ALA A 148 -9.35 4.23 -13.03
N PRO A 149 -9.43 3.59 -11.85
CA PRO A 149 -9.73 2.16 -11.76
C PRO A 149 -11.10 1.84 -12.35
N SER A 150 -11.30 0.61 -12.83
CA SER A 150 -12.57 0.15 -13.42
C SER A 150 -13.77 0.35 -12.48
N LEU A 151 -13.56 0.17 -11.18
CA LEU A 151 -14.58 0.40 -10.15
C LEU A 151 -15.17 1.81 -10.20
N ALA A 152 -14.37 2.83 -10.52
CA ALA A 152 -14.85 4.21 -10.62
C ALA A 152 -15.80 4.41 -11.82
N ALA A 153 -15.59 3.69 -12.92
CA ALA A 153 -16.47 3.78 -14.09
C ALA A 153 -17.89 3.31 -13.75
N GLU A 154 -18.01 2.18 -13.03
CA GLU A 154 -19.30 1.66 -12.56
C GLU A 154 -19.97 2.63 -11.58
N LEU A 155 -19.23 3.11 -10.58
CA LEU A 155 -19.77 4.00 -9.54
C LEU A 155 -20.27 5.32 -10.07
N TYR A 156 -19.59 5.89 -11.07
CA TYR A 156 -19.91 7.22 -11.62
C TYR A 156 -20.68 7.15 -12.95
N GLY A 157 -21.05 5.96 -13.43
CA GLY A 157 -21.81 5.77 -14.66
C GLY A 157 -21.10 6.28 -15.91
N LEU A 158 -19.79 6.00 -16.01
CA LEU A 158 -18.94 6.38 -17.14
C LEU A 158 -18.69 5.18 -18.06
N ASP A 159 -18.56 5.45 -19.36
CA ASP A 159 -18.16 4.44 -20.35
C ASP A 159 -16.64 4.30 -20.34
N ILE A 160 -16.15 3.06 -20.33
CA ILE A 160 -14.73 2.77 -20.57
C ILE A 160 -14.50 2.76 -22.09
N LEU A 161 -13.70 3.69 -22.57
CA LEU A 161 -13.37 3.85 -23.99
C LEU A 161 -12.18 2.98 -24.42
N GLU A 162 -11.24 2.77 -23.51
CA GLU A 162 -10.06 1.91 -23.72
C GLU A 162 -9.64 1.33 -22.37
N GLU A 163 -9.36 0.03 -22.37
CA GLU A 163 -8.97 -0.70 -21.16
C GLU A 163 -7.44 -0.76 -21.01
N ASN A 164 -6.97 -0.75 -19.77
CA ASN A 164 -5.56 -1.00 -19.40
C ASN A 164 -4.57 -0.15 -20.21
N VAL A 165 -4.74 1.17 -20.15
CA VAL A 165 -3.98 2.14 -20.97
C VAL A 165 -2.65 2.58 -20.35
N GLU A 166 -2.22 1.92 -19.28
CA GLU A 166 -0.92 2.12 -18.66
C GLU A 166 0.24 1.79 -19.60
N ASP A 167 1.35 2.51 -19.41
CA ASP A 167 2.58 2.35 -20.18
C ASP A 167 3.36 1.07 -19.81
N SER A 168 3.09 0.49 -18.62
CA SER A 168 3.79 -0.69 -18.09
C SER A 168 2.82 -1.59 -17.33
N GLU A 169 2.87 -2.89 -17.65
CA GLU A 169 2.00 -3.93 -17.07
C GLU A 169 2.44 -4.37 -15.66
N ASP A 170 3.70 -4.13 -15.28
CA ASP A 170 4.30 -4.56 -14.01
C ASP A 170 4.07 -3.54 -12.85
N ASN A 171 2.87 -2.97 -12.78
CA ASN A 171 2.51 -2.00 -11.75
C ASN A 171 1.72 -2.65 -10.62
N VAL A 172 2.33 -2.78 -9.45
CA VAL A 172 1.70 -3.40 -8.27
C VAL A 172 1.80 -2.47 -7.08
N THR A 173 0.69 -2.33 -6.34
CA THR A 173 0.69 -1.66 -5.04
C THR A 173 0.52 -2.67 -3.92
N ARG A 174 1.44 -2.62 -2.95
CA ARG A 174 1.36 -3.36 -1.69
C ARG A 174 0.62 -2.54 -0.65
N PHE A 175 -0.39 -3.15 -0.06
CA PHE A 175 -1.17 -2.66 1.05
C PHE A 175 -0.90 -3.49 2.30
N VAL A 176 -1.06 -2.86 3.46
CA VAL A 176 -1.13 -3.52 4.76
C VAL A 176 -2.49 -3.31 5.39
N VAL A 177 -2.97 -4.34 6.09
CA VAL A 177 -4.21 -4.30 6.84
C VAL A 177 -3.88 -4.04 8.30
N LEU A 178 -4.41 -2.94 8.83
CA LEU A 178 -4.18 -2.54 10.22
C LEU A 178 -5.40 -2.86 11.08
N SER A 179 -5.15 -3.28 12.32
CA SER A 179 -6.17 -3.43 13.36
C SER A 179 -5.66 -2.95 14.70
N LYS A 180 -6.56 -2.43 15.54
CA LYS A 180 -6.27 -2.14 16.95
C LYS A 180 -6.00 -3.41 17.76
N ASN A 181 -6.63 -4.52 17.39
CA ASN A 181 -6.45 -5.78 18.11
C ASN A 181 -5.17 -6.47 17.66
N LYS A 182 -4.26 -6.71 18.61
CA LYS A 182 -3.09 -7.54 18.36
C LYS A 182 -3.51 -8.98 18.08
N GLN A 183 -3.48 -9.36 16.81
CA GLN A 183 -3.78 -10.71 16.34
C GLN A 183 -2.59 -11.22 15.54
N TRP A 184 -1.76 -12.03 16.17
CA TRP A 184 -0.68 -12.71 15.47
C TRP A 184 -1.25 -13.91 14.73
N ALA A 185 -0.83 -14.08 13.49
CA ALA A 185 -1.03 -15.34 12.77
C ALA A 185 -0.42 -16.48 13.60
N GLN A 186 -1.10 -17.63 13.60
CA GLN A 186 -0.55 -18.82 14.24
C GLN A 186 0.71 -19.28 13.49
N ARG A 187 1.59 -19.95 14.22
CA ARG A 187 2.76 -20.60 13.62
C ARG A 187 2.28 -21.63 12.58
N PRO A 188 2.74 -21.53 11.32
CA PRO A 188 2.21 -22.37 10.25
C PRO A 188 2.70 -23.81 10.41
N GLU A 189 1.78 -24.77 10.35
CA GLU A 189 2.13 -26.20 10.34
C GLU A 189 2.43 -26.71 8.92
N ASN A 190 1.95 -26.01 7.88
CA ASN A 190 1.92 -26.48 6.49
C ASN A 190 2.76 -25.64 5.52
N GLY A 191 3.80 -24.93 6.00
CA GLY A 191 4.67 -24.13 5.13
C GLY A 191 4.06 -22.83 4.60
N GLU A 192 2.94 -22.35 5.17
CA GLU A 192 2.43 -21.00 4.87
C GLU A 192 3.50 -19.94 5.19
N ARG A 193 3.65 -18.93 4.33
CA ARG A 193 4.58 -17.83 4.63
C ARG A 193 4.02 -16.93 5.72
N ILE A 194 4.85 -16.65 6.72
CA ILE A 194 4.59 -15.63 7.73
C ILE A 194 5.53 -14.47 7.53
N VAL A 195 5.00 -13.26 7.63
CA VAL A 195 5.77 -12.03 7.67
C VAL A 195 5.73 -11.48 9.09
N THR A 196 6.91 -11.16 9.62
CA THR A 196 7.05 -10.38 10.85
C THR A 196 7.55 -8.99 10.49
N THR A 197 6.74 -7.97 10.81
CA THR A 197 7.15 -6.57 10.70
C THR A 197 7.57 -6.04 12.06
N PHE A 198 8.70 -5.35 12.11
CA PHE A 198 9.15 -4.71 13.33
C PHE A 198 9.93 -3.42 13.05
N VAL A 199 10.04 -2.60 14.09
CA VAL A 199 10.94 -1.44 14.12
C VAL A 199 12.03 -1.62 15.16
N PHE A 200 13.18 -1.00 14.93
CA PHE A 200 14.29 -0.96 15.87
C PHE A 200 15.10 0.32 15.70
N ARG A 201 15.86 0.72 16.72
CA ARG A 201 16.71 1.92 16.70
C ARG A 201 18.17 1.57 16.87
N VAL A 202 19.01 2.19 16.05
CA VAL A 202 20.47 2.15 16.17
C VAL A 202 21.04 3.56 16.33
N ARG A 203 22.21 3.65 16.96
CA ARG A 203 23.00 4.88 16.91
C ARG A 203 23.51 5.11 15.49
N ASN A 204 23.61 6.35 15.08
CA ASN A 204 24.15 6.70 13.77
C ASN A 204 25.70 6.67 13.79
N VAL A 205 26.27 5.47 13.91
CA VAL A 205 27.72 5.21 13.91
C VAL A 205 28.06 4.08 12.92
N PRO A 206 29.29 4.04 12.38
CA PRO A 206 29.71 3.00 11.46
C PRO A 206 29.44 1.59 11.99
N ALA A 207 29.03 0.69 11.09
CA ALA A 207 28.68 -0.70 11.36
C ALA A 207 27.49 -0.95 12.30
N ALA A 208 26.77 0.08 12.78
CA ALA A 208 25.64 -0.13 13.68
C ALA A 208 24.51 -0.97 13.04
N LEU A 209 24.13 -0.65 11.80
CA LEU A 209 23.14 -1.43 11.05
C LEU A 209 23.68 -2.83 10.72
N TYR A 210 24.93 -2.95 10.28
CA TYR A 210 25.55 -4.24 9.99
C TYR A 210 25.48 -5.20 11.18
N LYS A 211 25.80 -4.71 12.39
CA LYS A 211 25.68 -5.50 13.63
C LYS A 211 24.23 -5.89 13.94
N ALA A 212 23.28 -4.97 13.73
CA ALA A 212 21.85 -5.25 13.93
C ALA A 212 21.31 -6.34 12.99
N LEU A 213 21.90 -6.48 11.78
CA LEU A 213 21.47 -7.45 10.78
C LEU A 213 22.18 -8.82 10.87
N GLY A 214 23.24 -8.93 11.68
CA GLY A 214 24.10 -10.12 11.77
C GLY A 214 23.33 -11.41 12.04
N GLY A 215 22.47 -11.40 13.07
CA GLY A 215 21.66 -12.55 13.46
C GLY A 215 20.70 -13.03 12.38
N PHE A 216 20.14 -12.13 11.55
CA PHE A 216 19.27 -12.54 10.45
C PHE A 216 20.05 -13.28 9.36
N ALA A 217 21.23 -12.77 9.00
CA ALA A 217 22.09 -13.39 8.00
C ALA A 217 22.59 -14.77 8.42
N THR A 218 23.05 -14.93 9.66
CA THR A 218 23.63 -16.20 10.16
C THR A 218 22.58 -17.26 10.48
N ASN A 219 21.32 -16.87 10.71
CA ASN A 219 20.20 -17.79 10.93
C ASN A 219 19.35 -18.04 9.67
N GLY A 220 19.78 -17.54 8.50
CA GLY A 220 19.09 -17.78 7.22
C GLY A 220 17.70 -17.14 7.14
N ILE A 221 17.50 -15.99 7.79
CA ILE A 221 16.23 -15.26 7.75
C ILE A 221 16.23 -14.28 6.58
N ASN A 222 15.28 -14.46 5.67
CA ASN A 222 15.09 -13.56 4.54
C ASN A 222 14.45 -12.23 4.99
N MET A 223 15.08 -11.11 4.69
CA MET A 223 14.57 -9.77 4.96
C MET A 223 14.06 -9.15 3.65
N THR A 224 12.76 -8.91 3.57
CA THR A 224 12.08 -8.49 2.33
C THR A 224 11.81 -6.99 2.27
N LYS A 225 11.98 -6.28 3.38
CA LYS A 225 11.93 -4.82 3.43
C LYS A 225 12.87 -4.30 4.51
N LEU A 226 13.58 -3.23 4.21
CA LEU A 226 14.39 -2.51 5.18
C LEU A 226 14.46 -1.03 4.82
N GLU A 227 13.91 -0.18 5.68
CA GLU A 227 13.85 1.26 5.44
C GLU A 227 14.34 2.04 6.64
N SER A 228 15.19 3.04 6.39
CA SER A 228 15.73 3.93 7.42
C SER A 228 14.93 5.21 7.54
N TYR A 229 14.79 5.70 8.78
CA TYR A 229 14.14 6.96 9.12
C TYR A 229 14.90 7.69 10.23
N GLN A 230 15.17 8.99 10.04
CA GLN A 230 15.83 9.83 11.04
C GLN A 230 14.80 10.43 12.00
N ILE A 231 14.88 10.10 13.28
CA ILE A 231 13.89 10.56 14.26
C ILE A 231 14.09 12.05 14.58
N GLY A 232 13.01 12.83 14.52
CA GLY A 232 12.98 14.21 15.01
C GLY A 232 13.93 15.17 14.29
N GLY A 233 14.31 14.86 13.05
CA GLY A 233 15.22 15.68 12.24
C GLY A 233 16.65 15.77 12.77
N ARG A 234 17.03 14.91 13.74
CA ARG A 234 18.37 14.88 14.34
C ARG A 234 19.10 13.60 13.95
N PHE A 235 20.31 13.72 13.39
CA PHE A 235 21.18 12.61 12.95
C PHE A 235 21.82 11.78 14.07
N ILE A 236 21.20 11.72 15.26
CA ILE A 236 21.78 11.08 16.45
C ILE A 236 21.41 9.59 16.50
N ALA A 237 20.18 9.26 16.12
CA ALA A 237 19.64 7.91 16.12
C ALA A 237 18.75 7.68 14.90
N THR A 238 18.90 6.51 14.30
CA THR A 238 18.15 6.09 13.11
C THR A 238 17.19 4.98 13.52
N GLN A 239 15.91 5.14 13.21
CA GLN A 239 14.92 4.08 13.29
C GLN A 239 14.90 3.31 11.98
N PHE A 240 14.74 2.01 12.06
CA PHE A 240 14.54 1.13 10.93
C PHE A 240 13.19 0.46 11.05
N TYR A 241 12.51 0.29 9.92
CA TYR A 241 11.37 -0.59 9.73
C TYR A 241 11.82 -1.75 8.87
N ALA A 242 11.47 -2.97 9.27
CA ALA A 242 11.87 -4.17 8.57
C ALA A 242 10.73 -5.18 8.50
N ASP A 243 10.68 -5.88 7.37
CA ASP A 243 9.86 -7.08 7.17
C ASP A 243 10.79 -8.27 6.99
N VAL A 244 10.54 -9.34 7.73
CA VAL A 244 11.25 -10.62 7.58
C VAL A 244 10.26 -11.76 7.36
N GLU A 245 10.69 -12.77 6.64
CA GLU A 245 9.94 -14.02 6.48
C GLU A 245 10.27 -14.95 7.64
N GLY A 246 9.27 -15.24 8.46
CA GLY A 246 9.40 -16.10 9.64
C GLY A 246 8.46 -15.69 10.78
N HIS A 247 8.10 -16.64 11.63
CA HIS A 247 7.31 -16.40 12.82
C HIS A 247 8.23 -16.17 14.05
N PRO A 248 7.94 -15.24 14.99
CA PRO A 248 8.82 -14.98 16.14
C PRO A 248 8.98 -16.14 17.12
N GLU A 249 8.24 -17.23 16.93
CA GLU A 249 8.37 -18.49 17.69
C GLU A 249 9.25 -19.53 16.97
N ASP A 250 9.68 -19.26 15.73
CA ASP A 250 10.65 -20.10 15.05
C ASP A 250 12.04 -19.88 15.64
N ALA A 251 12.76 -20.98 15.91
CA ALA A 251 14.06 -20.94 16.58
C ALA A 251 15.05 -19.98 15.89
N ASN A 252 15.13 -20.01 14.55
CA ASN A 252 16.04 -19.16 13.78
C ASN A 252 15.71 -17.67 13.94
N LEU A 253 14.42 -17.30 13.90
CA LEU A 253 14.02 -15.91 14.07
C LEU A 253 14.13 -15.45 15.54
N GLN A 254 13.92 -16.35 16.50
CA GLN A 254 14.18 -16.07 17.92
C GLN A 254 15.64 -15.69 18.16
N LEU A 255 16.58 -16.51 17.64
CA LEU A 255 18.02 -16.24 17.74
C LEU A 255 18.39 -14.91 17.08
N ALA A 256 17.85 -14.64 15.88
CA ALA A 256 18.09 -13.38 15.19
C ALA A 256 17.57 -12.15 15.97
N LEU A 257 16.35 -12.25 16.53
CA LEU A 257 15.76 -11.18 17.35
C LEU A 257 16.48 -10.98 18.68
N GLU A 258 17.04 -12.04 19.27
CA GLU A 258 17.86 -11.94 20.47
C GLU A 258 19.16 -11.15 20.20
N GLU A 259 19.88 -11.49 19.13
CA GLU A 259 21.08 -10.75 18.70
C GLU A 259 20.74 -9.30 18.34
N LEU A 260 19.63 -9.06 17.64
CA LEU A 260 19.15 -7.72 17.33
C LEU A 260 18.96 -6.87 18.60
N ARG A 261 18.34 -7.43 19.64
CA ARG A 261 18.11 -6.71 20.91
C ARG A 261 19.40 -6.35 21.64
N PHE A 262 20.48 -7.10 21.43
CA PHE A 262 21.78 -6.76 22.00
C PHE A 262 22.38 -5.49 21.35
N PHE A 263 22.22 -5.33 20.03
CA PHE A 263 22.81 -4.22 19.29
C PHE A 263 21.91 -2.98 19.11
N THR A 264 20.63 -3.08 19.48
CA THR A 264 19.62 -2.05 19.19
C THR A 264 18.83 -1.65 20.42
N LYS A 265 18.01 -0.59 20.26
CA LYS A 265 17.03 -0.16 21.26
C LYS A 265 15.64 -0.17 20.66
N GLU A 266 14.63 -0.24 21.53
CA GLU A 266 13.22 -0.06 21.17
C GLU A 266 12.76 -1.01 20.03
N VAL A 267 13.18 -2.27 20.10
CA VAL A 267 12.67 -3.30 19.19
C VAL A 267 11.19 -3.50 19.47
N ARG A 268 10.33 -3.23 18.50
CA ARG A 268 8.89 -3.43 18.61
C ARG A 268 8.35 -4.13 17.37
N ILE A 269 7.76 -5.29 17.58
CA ILE A 269 7.01 -6.01 16.54
C ILE A 269 5.69 -5.27 16.30
N LEU A 270 5.49 -4.84 15.06
CA LEU A 270 4.28 -4.15 14.60
C LEU A 270 3.23 -5.14 14.07
N GLY A 271 3.63 -6.32 13.59
CA GLY A 271 2.69 -7.33 13.12
C GLY A 271 3.36 -8.67 12.87
N VAL A 272 2.56 -9.73 12.98
CA VAL A 272 2.91 -11.09 12.58
C VAL A 272 1.71 -11.63 11.83
N TYR A 273 1.83 -11.79 10.51
CA TYR A 273 0.69 -12.00 9.64
C TYR A 273 1.04 -12.91 8.47
N LYS A 274 0.02 -13.48 7.82
CA LYS A 274 0.21 -14.30 6.63
C LYS A 274 0.77 -13.46 5.48
N GLY A 275 1.82 -13.95 4.84
CA GLY A 275 2.36 -13.37 3.61
C GLY A 275 1.48 -13.71 2.41
N SER A 276 1.42 -12.82 1.44
CA SER A 276 0.73 -13.10 0.17
C SER A 276 1.50 -14.13 -0.67
N ASP A 277 0.76 -14.97 -1.42
CA ASP A 277 1.31 -15.99 -2.33
C ASP A 277 2.24 -15.40 -3.40
N ILE A 278 2.11 -14.10 -3.72
CA ILE A 278 3.00 -13.40 -4.68
C ILE A 278 4.49 -13.43 -4.24
N ARG A 279 4.75 -13.70 -2.96
CA ARG A 279 6.12 -13.85 -2.44
C ARG A 279 6.79 -15.13 -2.95
N ASP A 280 6.02 -16.13 -3.37
CA ASP A 280 6.55 -17.34 -4.01
C ASP A 280 7.04 -17.09 -5.44
N THR A 281 6.36 -16.20 -6.17
CA THR A 281 6.71 -15.85 -7.55
C THR A 281 7.98 -15.00 -7.65
N HIS A 282 8.29 -14.15 -6.67
CA HIS A 282 9.51 -13.32 -6.70
C HIS A 282 10.81 -14.09 -6.43
N LEU A 283 10.75 -15.31 -5.87
CA LEU A 283 11.94 -16.17 -5.75
C LEU A 283 12.40 -16.73 -7.11
N LEU A 284 11.51 -16.79 -8.11
CA LEU A 284 11.82 -17.33 -9.45
C LEU A 284 12.36 -16.28 -10.42
N ALA A 285 12.21 -14.98 -10.11
CA ALA A 285 12.66 -13.90 -11.00
C ALA A 285 14.14 -13.48 -10.76
N ALA A 286 14.79 -14.07 -9.76
CA ALA A 286 16.19 -13.78 -9.40
C ALA A 286 17.17 -14.91 -9.76
N GLU A 287 16.72 -15.94 -10.48
CA GLU A 287 17.55 -16.99 -11.09
C GLU A 287 17.79 -16.76 -12.58
#